data_AF-A0A496B8W7-F1
#
_entry.id   AF-A0A496B8W7-F1
#
_cell.length_a   1.000
_cell.length_b   1.000
_cell.length_c   1.000
_cell.angle_alpha   90.00
_cell.angle_beta   90.00
_cell.angle_gamma   90.00
#
_symmetry.space_group_name_H-M   'P 1'
#
loop_
_entity.id
_entity.type
_entity.pdbx_description
1 polymer ?
#
loop_
_entity_poly.entity_id
_entity_poly.type
_entity_poly.pdbx_seq_one_letter_code
_entity_poly.pdbx_strand_id
1 'polypeptide(L)'
;MPKPEGIWYDFFDAPLGRPVGGDETKGQLYRDRNGLFIREFTNGWAVYNRSGKAQQIQLPMQATGVASRITSTSHLVPDLDGEIFVK
;
A
#
# COMPACT_ATOMS: atom_id res chain seq x y z
N MET A 1 -30.11 8.21 6.81
CA MET A 1 -28.87 7.74 7.47
C MET A 1 -27.70 8.23 6.64
N PRO A 2 -26.75 9.00 7.18
CA PRO A 2 -25.56 9.37 6.42
C PRO A 2 -24.69 8.12 6.23
N LYS A 3 -24.24 7.89 4.99
CA LYS A 3 -23.32 6.80 4.64
C LYS A 3 -21.94 7.12 5.24
N PRO A 4 -21.24 6.16 5.88
CA PRO A 4 -19.88 6.39 6.34
C PRO A 4 -18.97 6.61 5.12
N GLU A 5 -18.27 7.73 5.12
CA GLU A 5 -17.54 8.22 3.96
C GLU A 5 -16.20 7.49 3.79
N GLY A 6 -16.08 6.74 2.69
CA GLY A 6 -15.03 6.96 1.70
C GLY A 6 -13.71 6.18 1.79
N ILE A 7 -13.13 5.96 2.97
CA ILE A 7 -11.70 5.55 3.00
C ILE A 7 -11.46 4.13 2.46
N TRP A 8 -12.37 3.20 2.72
CA TRP A 8 -12.23 1.80 2.29
C TRP A 8 -12.64 1.57 0.84
N TYR A 9 -13.48 2.43 0.24
CA TYR A 9 -13.90 2.27 -1.15
C TYR A 9 -12.76 2.60 -2.12
N ASP A 10 -12.03 3.69 -1.85
CA ASP A 10 -10.85 4.07 -2.64
C ASP A 10 -9.78 2.96 -2.63
N PHE A 11 -9.70 2.15 -1.56
CA PHE A 11 -8.80 1.00 -1.48
C PHE A 11 -9.18 -0.12 -2.47
N PHE A 12 -10.49 -0.41 -2.63
CA PHE A 12 -10.95 -1.45 -3.57
C PHE A 12 -11.02 -0.95 -5.01
N ASP A 13 -11.24 0.34 -5.22
CA ASP A 13 -11.37 0.98 -6.54
C ASP A 13 -10.05 1.54 -7.09
N ALA A 14 -8.97 1.52 -6.31
CA ALA A 14 -7.67 1.99 -6.78
C ALA A 14 -7.26 1.24 -8.06
N PRO A 15 -6.88 1.95 -9.15
CA PRO A 15 -6.62 1.35 -10.45
C PRO A 15 -5.24 0.67 -10.50
N LEU A 16 -4.95 -0.22 -9.54
CA LEU A 16 -3.68 -0.93 -9.37
C LEU A 16 -3.33 -1.82 -10.58
N GLY A 17 -4.34 -2.28 -11.33
CA GLY A 17 -4.16 -3.16 -12.47
C GLY A 17 -3.91 -4.61 -12.04
N ARG A 18 -2.95 -5.29 -12.66
CA ARG A 18 -2.69 -6.72 -12.41
C ARG A 18 -1.53 -6.92 -11.43
N PRO A 19 -1.54 -7.97 -10.59
CA PRO A 19 -0.40 -8.27 -9.73
C PRO A 19 0.84 -8.64 -10.56
N VAL A 20 1.99 -8.09 -10.19
CA VAL A 20 3.27 -8.47 -10.81
C VAL A 20 3.69 -9.83 -10.27
N GLY A 21 4.01 -10.76 -11.18
CA GLY A 21 4.25 -12.17 -10.85
C GLY A 21 2.99 -13.05 -10.83
N GLY A 22 1.82 -12.50 -11.21
CA GLY A 22 0.57 -13.25 -11.33
C GLY A 22 -0.21 -13.40 -10.02
N ASP A 23 -1.25 -14.24 -10.03
CA ASP A 23 -2.12 -14.44 -8.85
C ASP A 23 -1.47 -15.29 -7.77
N GLU A 24 -0.38 -16.00 -8.10
CA GLU A 24 0.36 -16.87 -7.19
C GLU A 24 1.30 -16.09 -6.26
N THR A 25 1.71 -14.87 -6.63
CA THR A 25 2.52 -14.01 -5.76
C THR A 25 1.64 -13.36 -4.69
N LYS A 26 1.64 -13.98 -3.51
CA LYS A 26 1.12 -13.39 -2.27
C LYS A 26 1.95 -12.18 -1.86
N GLY A 27 1.40 -11.34 -0.98
CA GLY A 27 2.16 -10.25 -0.37
C GLY A 27 3.46 -10.76 0.25
N GLN A 28 4.57 -10.10 -0.08
CA GLN A 28 5.91 -10.46 0.36
C GLN A 28 6.34 -9.55 1.53
N LEU A 29 7.31 -10.00 2.33
CA LEU A 29 7.91 -9.12 3.32
C LEU A 29 8.68 -8.01 2.62
N TYR A 30 8.44 -6.76 3.02
CA TYR A 30 9.19 -5.64 2.50
C TYR A 30 10.62 -5.67 3.09
N ARG A 31 11.61 -5.99 2.24
CA ARG A 31 13.04 -6.04 2.62
C ARG A 31 13.28 -6.85 3.91
N ASP A 32 12.64 -8.02 4.00
CA ASP A 32 12.72 -8.95 5.15
C ASP A 32 12.29 -8.36 6.51
N ARG A 33 11.57 -7.22 6.52
CA ARG A 33 11.06 -6.62 7.75
C ARG A 33 9.81 -7.36 8.22
N ASN A 34 9.94 -8.05 9.36
CA ASN A 34 8.84 -8.80 9.94
C ASN A 34 7.61 -7.90 10.18
N GLY A 35 6.43 -8.39 9.78
CA GLY A 35 5.17 -7.67 9.94
C GLY A 35 4.93 -6.53 8.95
N LEU A 36 5.83 -6.29 7.99
CA LEU A 36 5.62 -5.30 6.94
C LEU A 36 5.54 -6.00 5.58
N PHE A 37 4.36 -5.92 4.97
CA PHE A 37 4.05 -6.64 3.74
C PHE A 37 3.87 -5.67 2.58
N ILE A 38 4.33 -6.05 1.40
CA ILE A 38 4.13 -5.32 0.16
C ILE A 38 3.71 -6.26 -0.96
N ARG A 39 2.80 -5.80 -1.81
CA ARG A 39 2.44 -6.47 -3.07
C ARG A 39 2.51 -5.45 -4.20
N GLU A 40 3.27 -5.77 -5.25
CA GLU A 40 3.36 -4.93 -6.43
C GLU A 40 2.29 -5.30 -7.46
N PHE A 41 1.74 -4.27 -8.08
CA PHE A 41 0.84 -4.33 -9.21
C PHE A 41 1.39 -3.47 -10.36
N THR A 42 0.84 -3.64 -11.56
CA THR A 42 1.29 -2.91 -12.75
C THR A 42 1.30 -1.40 -12.53
N ASN A 43 0.29 -0.86 -11.83
CA ASN A 43 0.12 0.58 -11.64
C ASN A 43 0.37 1.05 -10.20
N GLY A 44 0.93 0.21 -9.33
CA GLY A 44 1.10 0.60 -7.93
C GLY A 44 1.51 -0.51 -6.98
N TRP A 45 1.35 -0.23 -5.69
CA TRP A 45 1.65 -1.16 -4.60
C TRP A 45 0.54 -1.12 -3.55
N ALA A 46 0.28 -2.26 -2.93
CA ALA A 46 -0.46 -2.34 -1.68
C ALA A 46 0.53 -2.68 -0.56
N VAL A 47 0.51 -1.91 0.53
CA VAL A 47 1.38 -2.10 1.68
C VAL A 47 0.53 -2.26 2.94
N TYR A 48 0.91 -3.20 3.79
CA TYR A 48 0.27 -3.40 5.08
C TYR A 48 1.33 -3.56 6.17
N ASN A 49 1.19 -2.79 7.25
CA ASN A 49 2.10 -2.78 8.38
C ASN A 49 1.38 -3.27 9.65
N ARG A 50 1.91 -4.34 10.23
CA ARG A 50 1.55 -4.89 11.54
C ARG A 50 2.80 -5.25 12.35
N SER A 51 3.86 -4.47 12.16
CA SER A 51 5.18 -4.72 12.74
C SER A 51 5.31 -4.26 14.20
N GLY A 52 4.25 -3.68 14.79
CA GLY A 52 4.23 -3.14 16.15
C GLY A 52 4.69 -1.68 16.24
N LYS A 53 5.00 -1.02 15.11
CA LYS A 53 5.41 0.39 15.03
C LYS A 53 5.24 0.95 13.62
N ALA A 54 5.20 2.27 13.50
CA ALA A 54 5.23 2.93 12.19
C ALA A 54 6.52 2.58 11.42
N GLN A 55 6.39 2.36 10.13
CA GLN A 55 7.50 1.95 9.26
C GLN A 55 7.62 2.91 8.08
N GLN A 56 8.85 3.34 7.83
CA GLN A 56 9.16 4.08 6.62
C GLN A 56 9.50 3.10 5.49
N ILE A 57 8.78 3.19 4.38
CA ILE A 57 9.01 2.44 3.16
C ILE A 57 9.60 3.33 2.07
N GLN A 58 10.28 2.70 1.12
CA GLN A 58 10.90 3.36 -0.03
C GLN A 58 10.47 2.61 -1.28
N LEU A 59 9.64 3.27 -2.09
CA LEU A 59 9.19 2.76 -3.38
C LEU A 59 10.23 3.13 -4.47
N PRO A 60 10.34 2.33 -5.55
CA PRO A 60 11.35 2.54 -6.59
C PRO A 60 11.10 3.79 -7.45
N MET A 61 9.91 4.39 -7.37
CA MET A 61 9.53 5.62 -8.06
C MET A 61 8.54 6.41 -7.21
N GLN A 62 8.22 7.63 -7.65
CA GLN A 62 7.17 8.40 -7.00
C GLN A 62 5.86 7.63 -7.10
N ALA A 63 5.12 7.63 -6.01
CA ALA A 63 3.79 7.10 -5.97
C ALA A 63 2.94 7.95 -5.02
N THR A 64 1.65 8.02 -5.31
CA THR A 64 0.69 8.77 -4.53
C THR A 64 -0.07 7.82 -3.61
N GLY A 65 0.02 8.06 -2.30
CA GLY A 65 -0.81 7.37 -1.33
C GLY A 65 -2.28 7.72 -1.54
N VAL A 66 -3.14 6.72 -1.70
CA VAL A 66 -4.57 6.93 -1.99
C VAL A 66 -5.27 7.60 -0.82
N ALA A 67 -4.97 7.16 0.41
CA ALA A 67 -5.55 7.72 1.62
C ALA A 67 -4.86 9.03 2.04
N SER A 68 -3.52 9.04 2.07
CA SER A 68 -2.75 10.21 2.50
C SER A 68 -2.75 11.35 1.49
N ARG A 69 -2.98 11.05 0.20
CA ARG A 69 -2.82 11.97 -0.95
C ARG A 69 -1.40 12.53 -1.10
N ILE A 70 -0.41 11.87 -0.48
CA ILE A 70 0.99 12.28 -0.53
C ILE A 70 1.67 11.61 -1.72
N THR A 71 2.28 12.40 -2.60
CA THR A 71 3.16 11.91 -3.67
C THR A 71 4.61 11.97 -3.22
N SER A 72 5.25 10.81 -3.11
CA SER A 72 6.64 10.69 -2.66
C SER A 72 7.23 9.34 -3.11
N THR A 73 8.55 9.19 -2.99
CA THR A 73 9.22 7.87 -3.06
C THR A 73 9.33 7.24 -1.67
N SER A 74 9.23 8.04 -0.61
CA SER A 74 9.34 7.63 0.79
C SER A 74 8.04 7.91 1.52
N HIS A 75 7.46 6.89 2.15
CA HIS A 75 6.17 6.96 2.83
C HIS A 75 6.26 6.38 4.24
N LEU A 76 5.54 7.00 5.18
CA LEU A 76 5.39 6.48 6.53
C LEU A 76 4.07 5.72 6.61
N VAL A 77 4.13 4.42 6.89
CA VAL A 77 2.95 3.58 7.10
C VAL A 77 2.78 3.34 8.61
N PRO A 78 1.70 3.82 9.25
CA PRO A 78 1.43 3.58 10.67
C PRO A 78 1.36 2.09 11.02
N ASP A 79 1.48 1.76 12.31
CA ASP A 79 1.25 0.38 12.74
C ASP A 79 -0.24 0.02 12.66
N LEU A 80 -0.51 -1.26 12.38
CA LEU A 80 -1.86 -1.82 12.16
C LEU A 80 -2.65 -1.12 11.06
N ASP A 81 -1.95 -0.55 10.07
CA ASP A 81 -2.54 0.20 8.97
C ASP A 81 -1.99 -0.24 7.62
N GLY A 82 -2.68 0.12 6.55
CA GLY A 82 -2.28 -0.17 5.18
C GLY A 82 -2.56 0.99 4.25
N GLU A 83 -1.78 1.08 3.19
CA GLU A 83 -1.95 2.11 2.18
C GLU A 83 -1.73 1.54 0.78
N ILE A 84 -2.50 2.06 -0.17
CA ILE A 84 -2.29 1.85 -1.59
C ILE A 84 -1.52 3.03 -2.15
N PHE A 85 -0.51 2.72 -2.95
CA PHE A 85 0.31 3.69 -3.65
C PHE A 85 0.12 3.51 -5.14
N VAL A 86 -0.32 4.55 -5.85
CA VAL A 86 -0.47 4.55 -7.32
C VAL A 86 0.74 5.24 -7.94
N LYS A 87 1.34 4.60 -8.96
CA LYS A 87 2.49 5.12 -9.73
C LYS A 87 2.16 6.44 -10.43
#